data_AF-A0A4R8CH61-F1
#
_entry.id   AF-A0A4R8CH61-F1
#
_cell.length_a   1.000
_cell.length_b   1.000
_cell.length_c   1.000
_cell.angle_alpha   90.00
_cell.angle_beta   90.00
_cell.angle_gamma   90.00
#
_symmetry.space_group_name_H-M   'P 1'
#
loop_
_entity.id
_entity.type
_entity.pdbx_description
1 polymer ?
#
loop_
_entity_poly.entity_id
_entity_poly.type
_entity_poly.pdbx_seq_one_letter_code
_entity_poly.pdbx_strand_id
1 'polypeptide(L)'
;MSKSRKALVAATAGLATVALGLSFTSAAGAAPQATAANPNGLKLIKTKTSLLGKHYWYQQTFKGLPVVNGYYAKHVAKDGSVEIADGRDAVPANLDVSAKVAPASATQSANATVTAQANRSRAAGPNKSFVKQPEATSGAAQLAVVGGPDARLVWNVTSRSTEGVSQSLVDAKTGSVVASKVISDNVDGRGSVFDPNPVVSTQNEKLTDMNDKNQDALFLAQKNVILRNLDGSGKLNGPYVNIREAKGGIAQSKNNSFVYQRANNKFEQVMVYYQINQTQEYIQKLGFTDVNNESQDFSVDTVPDDNSWYDPSTDMITTGEGGVDDAEDAEVIWHEYGHAIQDDVVPGFGETEEAGAIGEGFGDYWAVTNSVPVSKGFNLPCVMDWDATSYTSDEPHCLRRTDTGKTTDDIDGEVHDDGEIWSNALWDIQQGLGLTKADKLILEATFFYDPDTSFAAAAQDTVQAARLLYGKAAAQTVTDAFKARKILK
;
A
#
# COMPACT_ATOMS: atom_id res chain seq x y z
N MET A 1 -37.37 36.27 -43.73
CA MET A 1 -37.23 35.89 -42.32
C MET A 1 -37.02 34.38 -42.27
N SER A 2 -35.78 33.93 -42.47
CA SER A 2 -34.88 33.39 -41.44
C SER A 2 -35.42 32.15 -40.72
N LYS A 3 -34.92 30.98 -41.12
CA LYS A 3 -34.34 29.97 -40.21
C LYS A 3 -33.55 28.95 -41.04
N SER A 4 -32.24 29.17 -41.11
CA SER A 4 -31.29 28.20 -41.67
C SER A 4 -31.06 27.07 -40.67
N ARG A 5 -31.33 25.82 -41.05
CA ARG A 5 -30.68 24.64 -40.46
C ARG A 5 -29.80 24.03 -41.55
N LYS A 6 -28.49 24.22 -41.41
CA LYS A 6 -27.49 23.54 -42.23
C LYS A 6 -27.37 22.10 -41.72
N ALA A 7 -27.46 21.16 -42.64
CA ALA A 7 -27.04 19.78 -42.47
C ALA A 7 -25.53 19.72 -42.24
N LEU A 8 -25.09 18.88 -41.29
CA LEU A 8 -23.71 18.44 -41.21
C LEU A 8 -23.66 16.99 -41.65
N VAL A 9 -22.96 16.74 -42.75
CA VAL A 9 -22.56 15.42 -43.24
C VAL A 9 -21.46 14.91 -42.33
N ALA A 10 -21.65 13.72 -41.76
CA ALA A 10 -20.62 12.96 -41.09
C ALA A 10 -19.66 12.40 -42.15
N ALA A 11 -18.42 12.90 -42.16
CA ALA A 11 -17.31 12.29 -42.87
C ALA A 11 -16.32 11.75 -41.84
N THR A 12 -16.11 10.44 -41.91
CA THR A 12 -15.15 9.64 -41.19
C THR A 12 -13.71 10.07 -41.52
N ALA A 13 -12.90 10.31 -40.48
CA ALA A 13 -11.45 10.38 -40.58
C ALA A 13 -10.84 9.50 -39.47
N GLY A 14 -9.96 8.60 -39.88
CA GLY A 14 -9.30 7.62 -39.00
C GLY A 14 -8.46 8.28 -37.91
N LEU A 15 -8.58 7.76 -36.69
CA LEU A 15 -7.77 8.13 -35.54
C LEU A 15 -6.51 7.26 -35.51
N ALA A 16 -5.39 7.89 -35.90
CA ALA A 16 -4.07 7.48 -35.46
C ALA A 16 -3.93 7.78 -33.96
N THR A 17 -3.54 6.77 -33.19
CA THR A 17 -3.26 6.86 -31.76
C THR A 17 -2.00 7.70 -31.51
N VAL A 18 -2.20 8.95 -31.10
CA VAL A 18 -1.16 9.81 -30.53
C VAL A 18 -1.18 9.62 -29.02
N ALA A 19 -0.08 9.15 -28.45
CA ALA A 19 0.15 9.10 -27.02
C ALA A 19 0.19 10.52 -26.44
N LEU A 20 -0.83 10.90 -25.67
CA LEU A 20 -0.84 12.12 -24.87
C LEU A 20 -0.07 11.87 -23.58
N GLY A 21 1.25 12.10 -23.63
CA GLY A 21 2.00 12.47 -22.43
C GLY A 21 1.55 13.85 -21.98
N LEU A 22 0.97 13.95 -20.78
CA LEU A 22 0.69 15.23 -20.14
C LEU A 22 2.00 15.85 -19.64
N SER A 23 2.78 16.39 -20.56
CA SER A 23 3.82 17.36 -20.26
C SER A 23 3.16 18.72 -19.99
N PHE A 24 3.19 19.17 -18.73
CA PHE A 24 2.98 20.58 -18.43
C PHE A 24 4.18 21.36 -18.95
N THR A 25 4.13 21.80 -20.20
CA THR A 25 5.05 22.83 -20.71
C THR A 25 4.65 24.16 -20.07
N SER A 26 5.35 24.57 -19.02
CA SER A 26 5.46 25.99 -18.72
C SER A 26 6.07 26.66 -19.95
N ALA A 27 5.50 27.78 -20.37
CA ALA A 27 6.00 28.55 -21.50
C ALA A 27 7.49 28.85 -21.29
N ALA A 28 8.33 28.29 -22.16
CA ALA A 28 9.77 28.48 -22.15
C ALA A 28 10.09 29.96 -22.46
N GLY A 29 10.22 30.77 -21.41
CA GLY A 29 11.14 31.90 -21.45
C GLY A 29 12.55 31.36 -21.56
N ALA A 30 13.34 31.88 -22.50
CA ALA A 30 14.69 31.43 -22.80
C ALA A 30 15.51 31.17 -21.51
N ALA A 31 16.05 29.96 -21.40
CA ALA A 31 16.96 29.59 -20.32
C ALA A 31 18.17 30.54 -20.33
N PRO A 32 18.48 31.23 -19.22
CA PRO A 32 19.71 32.00 -19.12
C PRO A 32 20.92 31.06 -19.22
N GLN A 33 21.85 31.46 -20.08
CA GLN A 33 23.10 30.78 -20.32
C GLN A 33 23.89 30.59 -19.01
N ALA A 34 24.35 29.36 -18.77
CA ALA A 34 25.13 29.00 -17.60
C ALA A 34 26.49 29.73 -17.60
N THR A 35 26.61 30.78 -16.76
CA THR A 35 27.89 31.37 -16.40
C THR A 35 28.34 30.82 -15.06
N ALA A 36 29.45 30.08 -15.09
CA ALA A 36 30.12 29.61 -13.90
C ALA A 36 30.86 30.78 -13.23
N ALA A 37 30.42 31.16 -12.02
CA ALA A 37 31.26 31.54 -10.87
C ALA A 37 30.39 32.10 -9.71
N ASN A 38 30.03 31.19 -8.78
CA ASN A 38 29.67 31.37 -7.36
C ASN A 38 28.33 32.08 -6.97
N PRO A 39 27.14 31.42 -6.85
CA PRO A 39 25.88 32.19 -6.80
C PRO A 39 24.95 31.94 -5.58
N ASN A 40 25.03 32.87 -4.62
CA ASN A 40 24.04 33.36 -3.64
C ASN A 40 22.56 32.90 -3.73
N GLY A 41 22.26 31.66 -3.35
CA GLY A 41 20.87 31.24 -3.14
C GLY A 41 20.63 29.74 -3.05
N LEU A 42 21.69 28.95 -2.78
CA LEU A 42 21.61 27.50 -2.61
C LEU A 42 22.46 27.08 -1.40
N LYS A 43 21.88 26.26 -0.52
CA LYS A 43 22.56 25.63 0.61
C LYS A 43 22.53 24.12 0.43
N LEU A 44 23.69 23.46 0.39
CA LEU A 44 23.72 21.99 0.38
C LEU A 44 23.09 21.46 1.68
N ILE A 45 22.05 20.64 1.54
CA ILE A 45 21.32 20.07 2.69
C ILE A 45 21.54 18.57 2.84
N LYS A 46 21.82 17.86 1.74
CA LYS A 46 22.00 16.41 1.79
C LYS A 46 22.88 15.90 0.66
N THR A 47 23.73 14.93 0.98
CA THR A 47 24.40 14.09 -0.02
C THR A 47 24.00 12.65 0.23
N LYS A 48 23.60 11.94 -0.82
CA LYS A 48 23.25 10.52 -0.78
C LYS A 48 23.99 9.76 -1.87
N THR A 49 24.45 8.56 -1.55
CA THR A 49 25.04 7.65 -2.53
C THR A 49 24.04 6.55 -2.82
N SER A 50 23.72 6.36 -4.09
CA SER A 50 22.96 5.20 -4.57
C SER A 50 23.93 4.20 -5.22
N LEU A 51 23.40 3.06 -5.66
CA LEU A 51 24.15 2.09 -6.45
C LEU A 51 24.64 2.66 -7.79
N LEU A 52 24.05 3.76 -8.27
CA LEU A 52 24.31 4.34 -9.59
C LEU A 52 25.13 5.64 -9.55
N GLY A 53 25.27 6.27 -8.38
CA GLY A 53 25.97 7.55 -8.30
C GLY A 53 25.82 8.29 -6.97
N LYS A 54 26.29 9.53 -6.95
CA LYS A 54 26.12 10.48 -5.84
C LYS A 54 25.08 11.53 -6.19
N HIS A 55 24.18 11.81 -5.26
CA HIS A 55 23.11 12.78 -5.39
C HIS A 55 23.31 13.89 -4.36
N TYR A 56 23.46 15.12 -4.82
CA TYR A 56 23.64 16.32 -4.02
C TYR A 56 22.36 17.14 -4.07
N TRP A 57 21.73 17.34 -2.92
CA TRP A 57 20.49 18.09 -2.77
C TRP A 57 20.76 19.42 -2.08
N TYR A 58 20.33 20.50 -2.71
CA TYR A 58 20.49 21.87 -2.26
C TYR A 58 19.11 22.49 -2.02
N GLN A 59 18.96 23.15 -0.87
CA GLN A 59 17.82 24.00 -0.54
C GLN A 59 18.04 25.38 -1.17
N GLN A 60 17.05 25.89 -1.90
CA GLN A 60 17.09 27.29 -2.33
C GLN A 60 16.93 28.22 -1.14
N THR A 61 17.72 29.29 -1.10
CA THR A 61 17.68 30.33 -0.07
C THR A 61 17.57 31.72 -0.68
N PHE A 62 16.90 32.64 0.02
CA PHE A 62 16.83 34.06 -0.29
C PHE A 62 17.09 34.87 0.98
N LYS A 63 18.11 35.73 0.96
CA LYS A 63 18.57 36.50 2.15
C LYS A 63 18.77 35.62 3.41
N GLY A 64 19.25 34.39 3.21
CA GLY A 64 19.47 33.41 4.29
C GLY A 64 18.24 32.60 4.71
N LEU A 65 17.05 32.92 4.21
CA LEU A 65 15.82 32.17 4.48
C LEU A 65 15.59 31.08 3.44
N PRO A 66 15.03 29.91 3.80
CA PRO A 66 14.65 28.89 2.82
C PRO A 66 13.51 29.40 1.93
N VAL A 67 13.59 29.10 0.63
CA VAL A 67 12.47 29.27 -0.30
C VAL A 67 11.64 27.98 -0.25
N VAL A 68 10.35 28.09 0.07
CA VAL A 68 9.42 26.96 0.16
C VAL A 68 9.36 26.26 -1.19
N ASN A 69 9.49 24.93 -1.21
CA ASN A 69 9.55 24.05 -2.39
C ASN A 69 10.72 24.29 -3.36
N GLY A 70 11.50 25.36 -3.21
CA GLY A 70 12.65 25.66 -4.04
C GLY A 70 13.83 24.71 -3.78
N TYR A 71 14.23 23.94 -4.78
CA TYR A 71 15.36 23.01 -4.67
C TYR A 71 16.25 23.02 -5.91
N TYR A 72 17.48 22.54 -5.73
CA TYR A 72 18.38 22.20 -6.83
C TYR A 72 19.04 20.87 -6.49
N ALA A 73 19.02 19.93 -7.42
CA ALA A 73 19.66 18.63 -7.26
C ALA A 73 20.66 18.39 -8.38
N LYS A 74 21.84 17.90 -7.98
CA LYS A 74 22.88 17.44 -8.88
C LYS A 74 23.09 15.95 -8.68
N HIS A 75 22.87 15.17 -9.73
CA HIS A 75 23.06 13.73 -9.74
C HIS A 75 24.30 13.40 -10.57
N VAL A 76 25.27 12.73 -9.97
CA VAL A 76 26.55 12.37 -10.56
C VAL A 76 26.64 10.86 -10.63
N ALA A 77 26.52 10.29 -11.82
CA ALA A 77 26.61 8.85 -11.98
C ALA A 77 28.06 8.34 -11.79
N LYS A 78 28.23 7.02 -11.68
CA LYS A 78 29.55 6.37 -11.51
C LYS A 78 30.52 6.65 -12.65
N ASP A 79 30.01 6.84 -13.86
CA ASP A 79 30.81 7.19 -15.05
C ASP A 79 31.18 8.68 -15.12
N GLY A 80 30.73 9.47 -14.13
CA GLY A 80 30.98 10.90 -14.05
C GLY A 80 29.97 11.78 -14.79
N SER A 81 28.97 11.20 -15.47
CA SER A 81 27.90 11.98 -16.09
C SER A 81 27.08 12.73 -15.03
N VAL A 82 26.59 13.92 -15.40
CA VAL A 82 25.88 14.82 -14.49
C VAL A 82 24.51 15.16 -15.03
N GLU A 83 23.49 14.93 -14.21
CA GLU A 83 22.11 15.38 -14.43
C GLU A 83 21.74 16.43 -13.38
N ILE A 84 21.03 17.47 -13.80
CA ILE A 84 20.56 18.56 -12.94
C ILE A 84 19.03 18.59 -12.94
N ALA A 85 18.44 18.51 -11.75
CA ALA A 85 17.04 18.88 -11.53
C ALA A 85 17.00 20.24 -10.83
N ASP A 86 16.57 21.28 -11.54
CA ASP A 86 16.48 22.64 -11.03
C ASP A 86 15.01 23.03 -10.83
N GLY A 87 14.55 22.97 -9.58
CA GLY A 87 13.21 23.33 -9.15
C GLY A 87 13.19 24.64 -8.37
N ARG A 88 14.08 25.59 -8.69
CA ARG A 88 14.13 26.88 -8.01
C ARG A 88 13.04 27.82 -8.48
N ASP A 89 12.44 28.55 -7.55
CA ASP A 89 11.44 29.58 -7.83
C ASP A 89 12.07 30.98 -7.92
N ALA A 90 11.55 31.81 -8.81
CA ALA A 90 11.98 33.21 -8.91
C ALA A 90 11.51 34.00 -7.66
N VAL A 91 12.42 34.74 -7.02
CA VAL A 91 12.10 35.62 -5.89
C VAL A 91 12.45 37.07 -6.27
N PRO A 92 11.52 38.04 -6.16
CA PRO A 92 11.82 39.44 -6.44
C PRO A 92 12.97 39.97 -5.55
N ALA A 93 13.98 40.58 -6.16
CA ALA A 93 15.16 41.06 -5.43
C ALA A 93 14.82 42.07 -4.31
N ASN A 94 13.76 42.84 -4.49
CA ASN A 94 13.23 43.82 -3.55
C ASN A 94 12.26 43.23 -2.51
N LEU A 95 12.06 41.91 -2.46
CA LEU A 95 11.17 41.30 -1.47
C LEU A 95 11.65 41.62 -0.05
N ASP A 96 10.76 42.21 0.73
CA ASP A 96 10.95 42.55 2.14
C ASP A 96 10.77 41.31 3.02
N VAL A 97 11.81 40.98 3.78
CA VAL A 97 11.90 39.80 4.65
C VAL A 97 11.81 40.16 6.14
N SER A 98 11.26 41.33 6.47
CA SER A 98 10.94 41.70 7.84
C SER A 98 9.58 41.10 8.27
N ALA A 99 9.62 40.21 9.27
CA ALA A 99 8.41 39.65 9.88
C ALA A 99 7.78 40.66 10.84
N LYS A 100 6.47 40.87 10.76
CA LYS A 100 5.68 41.66 11.72
C LYS A 100 4.93 40.78 12.71
N VAL A 101 4.73 39.52 12.38
CA VAL A 101 4.05 38.52 13.21
C VAL A 101 5.09 37.63 13.88
N ALA A 102 4.95 37.48 15.20
CA ALA A 102 5.80 36.60 15.99
C ALA A 102 5.54 35.13 15.65
N PRO A 103 6.56 34.24 15.74
CA PRO A 103 6.40 32.82 15.44
C PRO A 103 5.30 32.13 16.25
N ALA A 104 5.14 32.49 17.53
CA ALA A 104 4.09 31.94 18.39
C ALA A 104 2.68 32.30 17.90
N SER A 105 2.47 33.54 17.45
CA SER A 105 1.19 33.99 16.87
C SER A 105 0.91 33.30 15.54
N ALA A 106 1.94 33.08 14.72
CA ALA A 106 1.79 32.32 13.48
C ALA A 106 1.43 30.85 13.75
N THR A 107 2.07 30.21 14.74
CA THR A 107 1.70 28.86 15.20
C THR A 107 0.26 28.80 15.67
N GLN A 108 -0.20 29.81 16.42
CA GLN A 108 -1.58 29.89 16.88
C GLN A 108 -2.58 30.00 15.72
N SER A 109 -2.33 30.88 14.75
CA SER A 109 -3.17 31.02 13.54
C SER A 109 -3.25 29.72 12.73
N ALA A 110 -2.11 29.03 12.56
CA ALA A 110 -2.04 27.75 11.86
C ALA A 110 -2.84 26.67 12.60
N ASN A 111 -2.58 26.48 13.90
CA ASN A 111 -3.27 25.48 14.71
C ASN A 111 -4.78 25.73 14.75
N ALA A 112 -5.22 26.98 14.92
CA ALA A 112 -6.64 27.33 14.90
C ALA A 112 -7.30 27.01 13.55
N THR A 113 -6.60 27.26 12.44
CA THR A 113 -7.10 26.94 11.09
C THR A 113 -7.23 25.43 10.90
N VAL A 114 -6.21 24.68 11.30
CA VAL A 114 -6.15 23.22 11.20
C VAL A 114 -7.24 22.57 12.08
N THR A 115 -7.39 22.98 13.34
CA THR A 115 -8.48 22.53 14.22
C THR A 115 -9.87 22.90 13.68
N ALA A 116 -10.05 24.11 13.14
CA ALA A 116 -11.34 24.50 12.55
C ALA A 116 -11.66 23.70 11.27
N GLN A 117 -10.65 23.33 10.48
CA GLN A 117 -10.81 22.44 9.33
C GLN A 117 -11.19 21.02 9.80
N ALA A 118 -10.52 20.47 10.81
CA ALA A 118 -10.84 19.19 11.42
C ALA A 118 -12.30 19.14 11.92
N ASN A 119 -12.73 20.15 12.68
CA ASN A 119 -14.08 20.22 13.21
C ASN A 119 -15.16 20.36 12.12
N ARG A 120 -14.89 21.08 11.03
CA ARG A 120 -15.80 21.16 9.88
C ARG A 120 -15.90 19.82 9.15
N SER A 121 -14.79 19.12 8.95
CA SER A 121 -14.80 17.79 8.34
C SER A 121 -15.62 16.80 9.18
N ARG A 122 -15.46 16.82 10.53
CA ARG A 122 -16.24 15.97 11.44
C ARG A 122 -17.75 16.26 11.40
N ALA A 123 -18.14 17.53 11.21
CA ALA A 123 -19.55 17.94 11.17
C ALA A 123 -20.26 17.69 9.82
N ALA A 124 -19.53 17.34 8.75
CA ALA A 124 -20.07 17.29 7.39
C ALA A 124 -20.83 15.99 7.01
N GLY A 125 -20.86 14.99 7.90
CA GLY A 125 -21.53 13.70 7.66
C GLY A 125 -20.79 12.79 6.64
N PRO A 126 -21.16 11.50 6.54
CA PRO A 126 -20.36 10.47 5.86
C PRO A 126 -20.27 10.60 4.33
N ASN A 127 -21.02 11.51 3.70
CA ASN A 127 -21.25 11.51 2.24
C ASN A 127 -20.58 12.67 1.48
N LYS A 128 -19.54 13.31 2.07
CA LYS A 128 -18.68 14.25 1.35
C LYS A 128 -17.23 13.91 1.61
N SER A 129 -16.53 13.54 0.54
CA SER A 129 -15.11 13.19 0.53
C SER A 129 -14.27 14.42 0.94
N PHE A 130 -14.05 14.59 2.25
CA PHE A 130 -13.10 15.52 2.81
C PHE A 130 -11.94 14.72 3.40
N VAL A 131 -10.71 15.10 3.05
CA VAL A 131 -9.51 14.59 3.74
C VAL A 131 -9.67 14.89 5.24
N LYS A 132 -9.58 13.86 6.10
CA LYS A 132 -9.65 14.01 7.55
C LYS A 132 -8.45 14.87 7.99
N GLN A 133 -8.74 16.07 8.47
CA GLN A 133 -7.70 17.01 8.89
C GLN A 133 -7.36 16.75 10.35
N PRO A 134 -6.07 16.73 10.74
CA PRO A 134 -5.68 16.54 12.12
C PRO A 134 -6.08 17.74 12.98
N GLU A 135 -6.53 17.53 14.21
CA GLU A 135 -6.71 18.61 15.18
C GLU A 135 -5.40 18.97 15.89
N ALA A 136 -4.82 20.15 15.66
CA ALA A 136 -3.48 20.47 16.13
C ALA A 136 -3.35 20.57 17.68
N THR A 137 -2.36 19.87 18.26
CA THR A 137 -2.00 19.94 19.69
C THR A 137 -0.71 20.70 19.97
N SER A 138 0.18 20.79 18.98
CA SER A 138 1.43 21.55 19.07
C SER A 138 1.88 22.06 17.69
N GLY A 139 2.80 23.01 17.64
CA GLY A 139 3.36 23.44 16.36
C GLY A 139 4.70 24.17 16.44
N ALA A 140 5.43 24.15 15.33
CA ALA A 140 6.73 24.80 15.17
C ALA A 140 6.76 25.66 13.91
N ALA A 141 7.16 26.92 14.05
CA ALA A 141 7.22 27.90 12.97
C ALA A 141 8.66 28.14 12.51
N GLN A 142 8.91 28.00 11.21
CA GLN A 142 10.16 28.40 10.57
C GLN A 142 9.91 29.53 9.58
N LEU A 143 10.68 30.62 9.67
CA LEU A 143 10.56 31.71 8.72
C LEU A 143 11.10 31.29 7.34
N ALA A 144 10.33 31.55 6.28
CA ALA A 144 10.60 31.10 4.92
C ALA A 144 10.05 32.10 3.89
N VAL A 145 10.41 31.91 2.63
CA VAL A 145 9.94 32.72 1.49
C VAL A 145 9.17 31.84 0.53
N VAL A 146 8.01 32.28 0.07
CA VAL A 146 7.35 31.69 -1.11
C VAL A 146 7.85 32.44 -2.34
N GLY A 147 8.24 31.73 -3.40
CA GLY A 147 8.67 32.31 -4.68
C GLY A 147 7.51 32.41 -5.70
N GLY A 148 7.81 32.89 -6.90
CA GLY A 148 6.86 33.04 -8.00
C GLY A 148 6.08 34.37 -7.98
N PRO A 149 4.96 34.46 -8.74
CA PRO A 149 4.16 35.68 -8.85
C PRO A 149 3.60 36.20 -7.52
N ASP A 150 3.39 35.30 -6.57
CA ASP A 150 2.84 35.58 -5.23
C ASP A 150 3.91 35.66 -4.14
N ALA A 151 5.16 35.99 -4.52
CA ALA A 151 6.29 35.93 -3.61
C ALA A 151 6.10 36.76 -2.34
N ARG A 152 6.27 36.12 -1.19
CA ARG A 152 6.00 36.72 0.13
C ARG A 152 6.79 36.04 1.24
N LEU A 153 6.97 36.75 2.35
CA LEU A 153 7.53 36.20 3.58
C LEU A 153 6.45 35.46 4.36
N VAL A 154 6.73 34.21 4.74
CA VAL A 154 5.80 33.36 5.50
C VAL A 154 6.49 32.71 6.69
N TRP A 155 5.71 32.36 7.69
CA TRP A 155 6.04 31.28 8.61
C TRP A 155 5.54 29.98 8.00
N ASN A 156 6.47 29.06 7.72
CA ASN A 156 6.16 27.67 7.44
C ASN A 156 5.96 26.95 8.79
N VAL A 157 4.71 26.74 9.16
CA VAL A 157 4.31 26.15 10.43
C VAL A 157 3.99 24.68 10.22
N THR A 158 4.64 23.82 11.01
CA THR A 158 4.26 22.41 11.14
C THR A 158 3.37 22.26 12.37
N SER A 159 2.09 21.95 12.17
CA SER A 159 1.12 21.64 13.22
C SER A 159 1.03 20.12 13.39
N ARG A 160 1.14 19.62 14.62
CA ARG A 160 1.15 18.18 14.92
C ARG A 160 0.02 17.82 15.87
N SER A 161 -0.52 16.62 15.71
CA SER A 161 -1.46 15.98 16.62
C SER A 161 -1.33 14.47 16.62
N THR A 162 -2.18 13.82 17.41
CA THR A 162 -2.36 12.37 17.35
C THR A 162 -2.96 11.91 16.03
N GLU A 163 -3.65 12.77 15.29
CA GLU A 163 -4.32 12.44 14.03
C GLU A 163 -3.43 12.71 12.81
N GLY A 164 -2.23 13.26 12.99
CA GLY A 164 -1.30 13.57 11.91
C GLY A 164 -0.57 14.91 12.03
N VAL A 165 -0.04 15.37 10.90
CA VAL A 165 0.78 16.57 10.72
C VAL A 165 0.28 17.40 9.56
N SER A 166 0.02 18.69 9.78
CA SER A 166 -0.30 19.66 8.74
C SER A 166 0.81 20.69 8.58
N GLN A 167 1.07 21.10 7.34
CA GLN A 167 1.88 22.27 7.01
C GLN A 167 0.95 23.44 6.73
N SER A 168 1.18 24.56 7.41
CA SER A 168 0.52 25.82 7.10
C SER A 168 1.57 26.86 6.72
N LEU A 169 1.31 27.60 5.65
CA LEU A 169 2.03 28.82 5.34
C LEU A 169 1.22 29.98 5.91
N VAL A 170 1.83 30.75 6.81
CA VAL A 170 1.20 31.90 7.46
C VAL A 170 1.93 33.15 7.02
N ASP A 171 1.22 34.14 6.48
CA ASP A 171 1.82 35.40 6.07
C ASP A 171 2.53 36.07 7.26
N ALA A 172 3.83 36.32 7.13
CA ALA A 172 4.64 36.81 8.24
C ALA A 172 4.41 38.30 8.56
N LYS A 173 3.61 39.01 7.75
CA LYS A 173 3.20 40.40 7.97
C LYS A 173 1.79 40.52 8.53
N THR A 174 0.85 39.68 8.09
CA THR A 174 -0.56 39.77 8.50
C THR A 174 -1.01 38.68 9.47
N GLY A 175 -0.33 37.54 9.51
CA GLY A 175 -0.70 36.40 10.36
C GLY A 175 -1.82 35.54 9.78
N SER A 176 -2.23 35.84 8.54
CA SER A 176 -3.24 35.08 7.81
C SER A 176 -2.66 33.78 7.28
N VAL A 177 -3.38 32.66 7.44
CA VAL A 177 -3.00 31.38 6.81
C VAL A 177 -3.29 31.47 5.32
N VAL A 178 -2.24 31.41 4.50
CA VAL A 178 -2.32 31.53 3.03
C VAL A 178 -2.44 30.18 2.34
N ALA A 179 -1.95 29.12 2.97
CA ALA A 179 -2.11 27.74 2.54
C ALA A 179 -2.06 26.82 3.75
N SER A 180 -2.85 25.75 3.75
CA SER A 180 -2.78 24.67 4.73
C SER A 180 -2.93 23.36 3.98
N LYS A 181 -2.02 22.41 4.22
CA LYS A 181 -1.99 21.09 3.60
C LYS A 181 -1.68 20.04 4.67
N VAL A 182 -2.42 18.94 4.66
CA VAL A 182 -2.07 17.73 5.43
C VAL A 182 -0.81 17.11 4.83
N ILE A 183 0.23 16.97 5.64
CA ILE A 183 1.49 16.31 5.24
C ILE A 183 1.44 14.83 5.58
N SER A 184 0.75 14.48 6.66
CA SER A 184 0.51 13.12 7.12
C SER A 184 -0.73 13.12 8.00
N ASP A 185 -1.52 12.07 7.92
CA ASP A 185 -2.78 11.88 8.60
C ASP A 185 -2.76 10.47 9.15
N ASN A 186 -2.12 10.25 10.30
CA ASN A 186 -2.11 8.93 10.93
C ASN A 186 -1.95 9.01 12.45
N VAL A 187 -2.88 8.36 13.15
CA VAL A 187 -2.74 7.90 14.54
C VAL A 187 -1.82 6.69 14.53
N ASP A 188 -0.59 6.85 14.05
CA ASP A 188 0.35 5.73 13.90
C ASP A 188 0.62 5.11 15.29
N GLY A 189 0.28 3.83 15.42
CA GLY A 189 0.64 3.01 16.56
C GLY A 189 2.00 2.35 16.38
N ARG A 190 2.43 1.61 17.41
CA ARG A 190 3.58 0.72 17.33
C ARG A 190 3.12 -0.68 17.68
N GLY A 191 3.53 -1.65 16.89
CA GLY A 191 3.21 -3.05 17.08
C GLY A 191 4.44 -3.91 16.98
N SER A 192 4.30 -5.18 17.33
CA SER A 192 5.30 -6.20 17.03
C SER A 192 4.67 -7.37 16.32
N VAL A 193 5.34 -7.87 15.28
CA VAL A 193 4.82 -8.86 14.34
C VAL A 193 5.92 -9.82 13.88
N PHE A 194 5.54 -10.98 13.38
CA PHE A 194 6.31 -11.71 12.36
C PHE A 194 5.97 -11.18 10.96
N ASP A 195 6.91 -11.31 10.03
CA ASP A 195 6.78 -10.74 8.69
C ASP A 195 7.70 -11.46 7.67
N PRO A 196 7.17 -12.38 6.84
CA PRO A 196 5.78 -12.85 6.90
C PRO A 196 5.56 -13.75 8.15
N ASN A 197 6.51 -14.65 8.40
CA ASN A 197 6.50 -15.59 9.52
C ASN A 197 7.95 -15.85 10.01
N PRO A 198 8.15 -16.55 11.15
CA PRO A 198 9.49 -16.75 11.71
C PRO A 198 10.35 -17.75 10.92
N VAL A 199 9.78 -18.77 10.28
CA VAL A 199 10.53 -19.73 9.43
C VAL A 199 11.20 -18.98 8.29
N VAL A 200 10.44 -18.20 7.54
CA VAL A 200 10.92 -17.43 6.39
C VAL A 200 11.89 -16.32 6.81
N SER A 201 11.54 -15.54 7.84
CA SER A 201 12.35 -14.37 8.22
C SER A 201 13.71 -14.75 8.85
N THR A 202 13.80 -15.94 9.46
CA THR A 202 15.04 -16.48 10.04
C THR A 202 15.71 -17.54 9.17
N GLN A 203 15.04 -18.01 8.11
CA GLN A 203 15.47 -19.10 7.24
C GLN A 203 15.77 -20.38 8.02
N ASN A 204 14.86 -20.73 8.93
CA ASN A 204 15.03 -21.82 9.87
C ASN A 204 13.80 -22.72 9.93
N GLU A 205 13.85 -23.82 9.17
CA GLU A 205 12.85 -24.88 9.15
C GLU A 205 12.76 -25.65 10.48
N LYS A 206 13.78 -25.55 11.36
CA LYS A 206 13.80 -26.28 12.65
C LYS A 206 13.00 -25.60 13.77
N LEU A 207 12.25 -24.56 13.46
CA LEU A 207 11.36 -23.93 14.44
C LEU A 207 10.18 -24.85 14.72
N THR A 208 9.66 -24.77 15.94
CA THR A 208 8.49 -25.52 16.39
C THR A 208 7.67 -24.63 17.31
N ASP A 209 6.35 -24.77 17.29
CA ASP A 209 5.43 -23.96 18.09
C ASP A 209 5.81 -23.90 19.60
N MET A 210 6.03 -25.05 20.26
CA MET A 210 6.29 -25.11 21.72
C MET A 210 5.14 -24.58 22.60
N ASN A 211 3.90 -24.66 22.12
CA ASN A 211 2.65 -24.28 22.78
C ASN A 211 2.69 -22.81 23.25
N ASP A 212 2.76 -21.88 22.30
CA ASP A 212 2.79 -20.41 22.47
C ASP A 212 3.98 -19.86 23.27
N LYS A 213 4.92 -20.71 23.68
CA LYS A 213 6.04 -20.22 24.51
C LYS A 213 6.92 -19.29 23.69
N ASN A 214 7.33 -18.20 24.34
CA ASN A 214 8.40 -17.35 23.83
C ASN A 214 9.68 -18.17 23.71
N GLN A 215 10.38 -18.00 22.59
CA GLN A 215 11.66 -18.66 22.31
C GLN A 215 12.68 -17.62 21.83
N ASP A 216 13.94 -17.77 22.24
CA ASP A 216 15.02 -16.88 21.80
C ASP A 216 15.17 -16.88 20.26
N ALA A 217 14.93 -18.03 19.63
CA ALA A 217 14.96 -18.16 18.16
C ALA A 217 13.85 -17.33 17.49
N LEU A 218 12.64 -17.28 18.08
CA LEU A 218 11.50 -16.50 17.58
C LEU A 218 11.63 -15.01 17.90
N PHE A 219 12.34 -14.64 18.97
CA PHE A 219 12.62 -13.24 19.28
C PHE A 219 13.42 -12.53 18.17
N LEU A 220 14.27 -13.27 17.43
CA LEU A 220 14.99 -12.74 16.27
C LEU A 220 14.09 -12.49 15.06
N ALA A 221 12.97 -13.20 14.95
CA ALA A 221 11.97 -13.02 13.91
C ALA A 221 11.03 -11.84 14.18
N GLN A 222 10.81 -11.50 15.46
CA GLN A 222 9.89 -10.46 15.86
C GLN A 222 10.39 -9.07 15.47
N LYS A 223 9.60 -8.35 14.67
CA LYS A 223 9.90 -6.99 14.19
C LYS A 223 8.98 -5.98 14.87
N ASN A 224 9.55 -4.84 15.29
CA ASN A 224 8.75 -3.69 15.69
C ASN A 224 8.35 -2.87 14.46
N VAL A 225 7.06 -2.62 14.32
CA VAL A 225 6.46 -1.97 13.14
C VAL A 225 5.64 -0.74 13.53
N ILE A 226 5.33 0.09 12.52
CA ILE A 226 4.36 1.17 12.65
C ILE A 226 2.99 0.63 12.21
N LEU A 227 1.99 0.81 13.08
CA LEU A 227 0.60 0.44 12.80
C LEU A 227 -0.12 1.66 12.24
N ARG A 228 -0.28 1.70 10.91
CA ARG A 228 -0.95 2.80 10.20
C ARG A 228 -2.47 2.66 10.29
N ASN A 229 -3.19 3.73 9.97
CA ASN A 229 -4.65 3.76 9.81
C ASN A 229 -5.49 3.40 11.05
N LEU A 230 -4.96 3.58 12.27
CA LEU A 230 -5.77 3.40 13.49
C LEU A 230 -6.91 4.43 13.56
N ASP A 231 -8.10 3.99 13.96
CA ASP A 231 -9.30 4.81 14.04
C ASP A 231 -9.30 5.84 15.19
N GLY A 232 -8.37 5.68 16.14
CA GLY A 232 -8.23 6.51 17.34
C GLY A 232 -9.03 6.04 18.55
N SER A 233 -9.69 4.89 18.48
CA SER A 233 -10.41 4.26 19.60
C SER A 233 -9.49 3.72 20.71
N GLY A 234 -8.20 3.58 20.41
CA GLY A 234 -7.22 2.90 21.26
C GLY A 234 -7.26 1.37 21.13
N LYS A 235 -7.99 0.84 20.13
CA LYS A 235 -8.00 -0.58 19.73
C LYS A 235 -7.27 -0.76 18.39
N LEU A 236 -7.04 -2.01 18.00
CA LEU A 236 -6.54 -2.39 16.68
C LEU A 236 -7.68 -2.37 15.63
N ASN A 237 -8.31 -1.21 15.47
CA ASN A 237 -9.39 -0.99 14.52
C ASN A 237 -9.03 0.15 13.57
N GLY A 238 -9.51 0.09 12.33
CA GLY A 238 -9.21 1.07 11.29
C GLY A 238 -10.09 0.91 10.06
N PRO A 239 -9.83 1.68 9.00
CA PRO A 239 -10.56 1.61 7.73
C PRO A 239 -10.58 0.22 7.09
N TYR A 240 -9.56 -0.62 7.34
CA TYR A 240 -9.38 -1.92 6.70
C TYR A 240 -9.57 -3.13 7.62
N VAL A 241 -9.62 -2.91 8.94
CA VAL A 241 -9.62 -4.01 9.92
C VAL A 241 -10.48 -3.63 11.12
N ASN A 242 -11.30 -4.58 11.56
CA ASN A 242 -12.05 -4.49 12.78
C ASN A 242 -11.99 -5.81 13.56
N ILE A 243 -11.24 -5.84 14.66
CA ILE A 243 -11.19 -7.02 15.54
C ILE A 243 -12.47 -7.07 16.36
N ARG A 244 -13.41 -7.94 15.97
CA ARG A 244 -14.72 -8.11 16.63
C ARG A 244 -14.60 -8.86 17.93
N GLU A 245 -13.82 -9.92 17.93
CA GLU A 245 -13.55 -10.78 19.06
C GLU A 245 -12.18 -11.42 18.94
N ALA A 246 -11.60 -11.78 20.10
CA ALA A 246 -10.29 -12.41 20.15
C ALA A 246 -10.06 -13.16 21.46
N LYS A 247 -9.27 -14.23 21.41
CA LYS A 247 -8.73 -14.92 22.60
C LYS A 247 -8.01 -13.92 23.50
N GLY A 248 -8.20 -14.03 24.82
CA GLY A 248 -7.63 -13.07 25.78
C GLY A 248 -8.20 -11.64 25.71
N GLY A 249 -9.21 -11.40 24.86
CA GLY A 249 -9.92 -10.14 24.69
C GLY A 249 -9.22 -9.13 23.79
N ILE A 250 -10.03 -8.22 23.22
CA ILE A 250 -9.56 -7.20 22.25
C ILE A 250 -8.45 -6.33 22.84
N ALA A 251 -7.33 -6.23 22.11
CA ALA A 251 -6.18 -5.42 22.44
C ALA A 251 -6.57 -3.93 22.56
N GLN A 252 -6.12 -3.30 23.65
CA GLN A 252 -6.41 -1.90 23.96
C GLN A 252 -5.16 -1.21 24.49
N SER A 253 -4.91 0.00 24.00
CA SER A 253 -3.73 0.80 24.36
C SER A 253 -4.04 2.30 24.32
N LYS A 254 -3.80 3.02 25.42
CA LYS A 254 -4.03 4.47 25.52
C LYS A 254 -3.01 5.30 24.74
N ASN A 255 -1.84 4.74 24.46
CA ASN A 255 -0.73 5.38 23.76
C ASN A 255 -0.42 4.71 22.41
N ASN A 256 -1.35 3.86 21.92
CA ASN A 256 -1.22 3.08 20.69
C ASN A 256 0.07 2.24 20.63
N SER A 257 0.52 1.72 21.77
CA SER A 257 1.61 0.75 21.86
C SER A 257 1.02 -0.65 22.07
N PHE A 258 1.15 -1.49 21.06
CA PHE A 258 0.69 -2.88 20.98
C PHE A 258 1.90 -3.81 20.74
N VAL A 259 2.93 -3.64 21.57
CA VAL A 259 4.17 -4.45 21.50
C VAL A 259 4.00 -5.61 22.47
N TYR A 260 3.69 -6.77 21.92
CA TYR A 260 3.43 -8.01 22.65
C TYR A 260 4.43 -9.07 22.22
N GLN A 261 4.90 -9.90 23.15
CA GLN A 261 5.64 -11.10 22.77
C GLN A 261 4.64 -12.19 22.37
N ARG A 262 5.10 -13.16 21.57
CA ARG A 262 4.31 -14.29 21.06
C ARG A 262 3.35 -14.91 22.09
N ALA A 263 3.82 -15.21 23.30
CA ALA A 263 3.02 -15.83 24.36
C ALA A 263 1.84 -14.99 24.92
N ASN A 264 1.50 -13.87 24.30
CA ASN A 264 0.40 -13.00 24.67
C ASN A 264 -0.57 -12.94 23.51
N ASN A 265 -1.78 -13.47 23.70
CA ASN A 265 -2.90 -13.61 22.73
C ASN A 265 -3.37 -12.30 22.04
N LYS A 266 -2.66 -11.19 22.28
CA LYS A 266 -2.84 -9.93 21.57
C LYS A 266 -1.78 -9.75 20.48
N PHE A 267 -0.82 -10.66 20.35
CA PHE A 267 0.22 -10.62 19.33
C PHE A 267 -0.38 -10.91 17.95
N GLU A 268 -1.23 -11.93 17.87
CA GLU A 268 -1.99 -12.39 16.70
C GLU A 268 -2.94 -11.30 16.20
N GLN A 269 -3.57 -10.56 17.13
CA GLN A 269 -4.38 -9.39 16.79
C GLN A 269 -3.53 -8.28 16.11
N VAL A 270 -2.26 -8.12 16.51
CA VAL A 270 -1.35 -7.14 15.88
C VAL A 270 -0.87 -7.64 14.52
N MET A 271 -0.67 -8.96 14.35
CA MET A 271 -0.40 -9.60 13.06
C MET A 271 -1.50 -9.28 12.07
N VAL A 272 -2.74 -9.66 12.37
CA VAL A 272 -3.93 -9.40 11.53
C VAL A 272 -4.00 -7.92 11.16
N TYR A 273 -3.95 -7.02 12.16
CA TYR A 273 -4.07 -5.60 11.91
C TYR A 273 -2.98 -5.07 10.97
N TYR A 274 -1.73 -5.44 11.22
CA TYR A 274 -0.59 -4.96 10.43
C TYR A 274 -0.63 -5.50 8.99
N GLN A 275 -0.85 -6.81 8.84
CA GLN A 275 -0.74 -7.49 7.55
C GLN A 275 -1.85 -7.04 6.59
N ILE A 276 -3.10 -6.97 7.02
CA ILE A 276 -4.20 -6.47 6.18
C ILE A 276 -4.01 -5.01 5.76
N ASN A 277 -3.50 -4.16 6.67
CA ASN A 277 -3.16 -2.78 6.30
C ASN A 277 -2.05 -2.72 5.22
N GLN A 278 -1.03 -3.58 5.28
CA GLN A 278 -0.01 -3.62 4.22
C GLN A 278 -0.63 -4.06 2.89
N THR A 279 -1.46 -5.10 2.92
CA THR A 279 -2.12 -5.66 1.73
C THR A 279 -3.07 -4.66 1.08
N GLN A 280 -3.92 -3.97 1.85
CA GLN A 280 -4.82 -2.96 1.29
C GLN A 280 -4.09 -1.75 0.71
N GLU A 281 -3.03 -1.28 1.36
CA GLU A 281 -2.18 -0.24 0.78
C GLU A 281 -1.46 -0.70 -0.49
N TYR A 282 -1.17 -2.00 -0.61
CA TYR A 282 -0.60 -2.58 -1.83
C TYR A 282 -1.63 -2.61 -2.96
N ILE A 283 -2.84 -3.11 -2.71
CA ILE A 283 -3.97 -3.09 -3.65
C ILE A 283 -4.21 -1.68 -4.19
N GLN A 284 -4.21 -0.66 -3.32
CA GLN A 284 -4.33 0.74 -3.74
C GLN A 284 -3.17 1.23 -4.61
N LYS A 285 -1.93 0.79 -4.33
CA LYS A 285 -0.76 1.13 -5.17
C LYS A 285 -0.83 0.48 -6.56
N LEU A 286 -1.52 -0.66 -6.71
CA LEU A 286 -1.80 -1.28 -8.01
C LEU A 286 -2.82 -0.46 -8.82
N GLY A 287 -3.58 0.42 -8.15
CA GLY A 287 -4.52 1.36 -8.75
C GLY A 287 -5.99 1.02 -8.49
N PHE A 288 -6.28 0.06 -7.62
CA PHE A 288 -7.65 -0.29 -7.22
C PHE A 288 -8.07 0.53 -6.00
N THR A 289 -9.18 1.24 -6.09
CA THR A 289 -9.70 2.06 -4.99
C THR A 289 -10.93 1.44 -4.32
N ASP A 290 -11.33 0.23 -4.74
CA ASP A 290 -12.62 -0.36 -4.39
C ASP A 290 -12.57 -1.91 -4.39
N VAL A 291 -11.39 -2.50 -4.18
CA VAL A 291 -11.23 -3.97 -4.02
C VAL A 291 -11.05 -4.23 -2.53
N ASN A 292 -12.05 -4.86 -1.92
CA ASN A 292 -12.22 -5.06 -0.48
C ASN A 292 -11.77 -3.83 0.34
N ASN A 293 -12.12 -2.63 -0.15
CA ASN A 293 -11.69 -1.35 0.43
C ASN A 293 -12.62 -0.96 1.59
N GLU A 294 -12.77 -1.89 2.53
CA GLU A 294 -13.67 -1.78 3.65
C GLU A 294 -13.05 -2.39 4.93
N SER A 295 -13.77 -2.30 6.04
CA SER A 295 -13.26 -2.71 7.35
C SER A 295 -13.61 -4.17 7.62
N GLN A 296 -12.73 -5.07 7.22
CA GLN A 296 -12.93 -6.50 7.39
C GLN A 296 -13.06 -6.88 8.87
N ASP A 297 -14.11 -7.64 9.19
CA ASP A 297 -14.31 -8.17 10.54
C ASP A 297 -13.43 -9.41 10.80
N PHE A 298 -12.81 -9.47 11.97
CA PHE A 298 -11.97 -10.60 12.40
C PHE A 298 -12.41 -11.18 13.74
N SER A 299 -12.37 -12.52 13.82
CA SER A 299 -12.44 -13.34 15.03
C SER A 299 -11.09 -14.05 15.21
N VAL A 300 -10.29 -13.59 16.18
CA VAL A 300 -8.86 -13.99 16.29
C VAL A 300 -8.65 -15.05 17.39
N ASP A 301 -8.15 -16.22 17.00
CA ASP A 301 -7.85 -17.39 17.84
C ASP A 301 -9.04 -17.87 18.69
N THR A 302 -10.27 -17.74 18.17
CA THR A 302 -11.49 -18.00 18.94
C THR A 302 -11.97 -19.45 18.89
N VAL A 303 -11.31 -20.28 18.08
CA VAL A 303 -11.62 -21.69 17.90
C VAL A 303 -10.39 -22.57 18.10
N PRO A 304 -10.53 -23.74 18.74
CA PRO A 304 -9.40 -24.60 19.12
C PRO A 304 -8.80 -25.42 17.96
N ASP A 305 -9.41 -25.34 16.79
CA ASP A 305 -9.03 -26.14 15.62
C ASP A 305 -7.82 -25.51 14.93
N ASP A 306 -7.02 -26.35 14.28
CA ASP A 306 -5.94 -25.99 13.34
C ASP A 306 -6.60 -25.70 11.99
N ASN A 307 -7.29 -24.56 11.93
CA ASN A 307 -8.14 -24.17 10.81
C ASN A 307 -8.54 -22.69 10.87
N SER A 308 -8.53 -22.06 9.71
CA SER A 308 -9.01 -20.71 9.46
C SER A 308 -10.06 -20.70 8.34
N TRP A 309 -10.90 -19.67 8.29
CA TRP A 309 -11.85 -19.49 7.18
C TRP A 309 -12.39 -18.06 7.10
N TYR A 310 -12.78 -17.66 5.89
CA TYR A 310 -13.70 -16.55 5.64
C TYR A 310 -15.17 -17.02 5.58
N ASP A 311 -16.05 -16.33 6.29
CA ASP A 311 -17.51 -16.53 6.22
C ASP A 311 -18.20 -15.34 5.51
N PRO A 312 -18.64 -15.50 4.25
CA PRO A 312 -19.29 -14.43 3.49
C PRO A 312 -20.65 -14.02 4.07
N SER A 313 -21.29 -14.86 4.89
CA SER A 313 -22.60 -14.53 5.48
C SER A 313 -22.51 -13.50 6.61
N THR A 314 -21.34 -13.37 7.21
CA THR A 314 -21.05 -12.42 8.30
C THR A 314 -19.93 -11.44 7.95
N ASP A 315 -19.31 -11.59 6.78
CA ASP A 315 -18.12 -10.88 6.34
C ASP A 315 -16.98 -10.95 7.39
N MET A 316 -16.75 -12.14 7.93
CA MET A 316 -15.85 -12.36 9.04
C MET A 316 -14.77 -13.38 8.69
N ILE A 317 -13.51 -13.03 8.95
CA ILE A 317 -12.39 -13.98 8.93
C ILE A 317 -12.18 -14.53 10.33
N THR A 318 -12.18 -15.84 10.48
CA THR A 318 -11.88 -16.55 11.74
C THR A 318 -10.53 -17.25 11.62
N THR A 319 -9.72 -17.15 12.69
CA THR A 319 -8.42 -17.83 12.79
C THR A 319 -8.39 -18.76 14.00
N GLY A 320 -7.74 -19.92 13.84
CA GLY A 320 -7.63 -20.98 14.85
C GLY A 320 -6.41 -20.87 15.78
N GLU A 321 -6.34 -21.77 16.76
CA GLU A 321 -5.20 -21.93 17.70
C GLU A 321 -4.56 -23.33 17.64
N GLY A 322 -4.82 -24.09 16.57
CA GLY A 322 -4.39 -25.48 16.49
C GLY A 322 -2.94 -25.61 16.04
N GLY A 323 -2.06 -26.11 16.92
CA GLY A 323 -0.65 -26.23 16.59
C GLY A 323 0.05 -24.88 16.74
N VAL A 324 0.42 -24.24 15.64
CA VAL A 324 0.81 -22.83 15.65
C VAL A 324 -0.49 -22.04 15.62
N ASP A 325 -0.67 -21.00 16.45
CA ASP A 325 -1.82 -20.10 16.27
C ASP A 325 -1.78 -19.53 14.84
N ASP A 326 -2.78 -19.83 14.02
CA ASP A 326 -2.80 -19.59 12.56
C ASP A 326 -2.45 -18.13 12.21
N ALA A 327 -2.91 -17.19 13.04
CA ALA A 327 -2.66 -15.75 12.89
C ALA A 327 -1.21 -15.32 13.22
N GLU A 328 -0.32 -16.23 13.60
CA GLU A 328 1.12 -16.00 13.66
C GLU A 328 1.80 -16.11 12.29
N ASP A 329 1.17 -16.77 11.33
CA ASP A 329 1.64 -16.84 9.95
C ASP A 329 0.86 -15.85 9.07
N ALA A 330 1.56 -14.84 8.55
CA ALA A 330 0.94 -13.86 7.66
C ALA A 330 0.34 -14.51 6.40
N GLU A 331 0.85 -15.67 5.98
CA GLU A 331 0.35 -16.38 4.81
C GLU A 331 -1.05 -16.95 5.02
N VAL A 332 -1.41 -17.37 6.24
CA VAL A 332 -2.80 -17.74 6.56
C VAL A 332 -3.71 -16.52 6.49
N ILE A 333 -3.31 -15.43 7.14
CA ILE A 333 -4.08 -14.16 7.14
C ILE A 333 -4.34 -13.66 5.71
N TRP A 334 -3.33 -13.72 4.84
CA TRP A 334 -3.46 -13.30 3.45
C TRP A 334 -4.29 -14.25 2.59
N HIS A 335 -4.21 -15.56 2.84
CA HIS A 335 -5.04 -16.55 2.16
C HIS A 335 -6.52 -16.27 2.43
N GLU A 336 -6.91 -16.15 3.71
CA GLU A 336 -8.31 -15.87 4.09
C GLU A 336 -8.80 -14.51 3.58
N TYR A 337 -7.91 -13.51 3.61
CA TYR A 337 -8.23 -12.22 3.01
C TYR A 337 -8.42 -12.30 1.48
N GLY A 338 -7.80 -13.30 0.83
CA GLY A 338 -8.02 -13.62 -0.57
C GLY A 338 -9.47 -14.02 -0.85
N HIS A 339 -10.09 -14.84 0.00
CA HIS A 339 -11.51 -15.17 -0.11
C HIS A 339 -12.40 -13.93 0.04
N ALA A 340 -12.13 -13.09 1.03
CA ALA A 340 -12.88 -11.86 1.22
C ALA A 340 -12.76 -10.89 0.02
N ILE A 341 -11.58 -10.82 -0.61
CA ILE A 341 -11.39 -10.08 -1.86
C ILE A 341 -12.27 -10.63 -2.99
N GLN A 342 -12.37 -11.95 -3.12
CA GLN A 342 -13.18 -12.56 -4.19
C GLN A 342 -14.67 -12.40 -3.95
N ASP A 343 -15.16 -12.51 -2.71
CA ASP A 343 -16.57 -12.29 -2.40
C ASP A 343 -17.00 -10.83 -2.59
N ASP A 344 -16.16 -9.86 -2.19
CA ASP A 344 -16.40 -8.43 -2.46
C ASP A 344 -16.49 -8.13 -3.96
N VAL A 345 -15.56 -8.68 -4.76
CA VAL A 345 -15.50 -8.41 -6.21
C VAL A 345 -16.57 -9.18 -6.97
N VAL A 346 -16.89 -10.41 -6.56
CA VAL A 346 -17.84 -11.33 -7.21
C VAL A 346 -18.82 -11.87 -6.16
N PRO A 347 -19.96 -11.19 -5.95
CA PRO A 347 -20.92 -11.63 -4.95
C PRO A 347 -21.41 -13.06 -5.17
N GLY A 348 -21.28 -13.92 -4.15
CA GLY A 348 -21.70 -15.34 -4.20
C GLY A 348 -20.70 -16.26 -4.89
N PHE A 349 -19.44 -15.85 -5.00
CA PHE A 349 -18.38 -16.65 -5.61
C PHE A 349 -18.13 -17.97 -4.85
N GLY A 350 -17.79 -19.03 -5.59
CA GLY A 350 -17.22 -20.24 -5.00
C GLY A 350 -18.20 -21.37 -4.67
N GLU A 351 -19.47 -21.30 -5.10
CA GLU A 351 -20.46 -22.34 -4.78
C GLU A 351 -20.26 -23.68 -5.51
N THR A 352 -19.42 -23.73 -6.56
CA THR A 352 -19.10 -24.95 -7.32
C THR A 352 -17.69 -25.42 -7.02
N GLU A 353 -17.40 -26.70 -7.28
CA GLU A 353 -16.06 -27.28 -7.04
C GLU A 353 -14.95 -26.49 -7.74
N GLU A 354 -15.08 -26.22 -9.04
CA GLU A 354 -14.04 -25.46 -9.76
C GLU A 354 -13.97 -24.00 -9.28
N ALA A 355 -15.09 -23.35 -8.95
CA ALA A 355 -15.07 -21.99 -8.42
C ALA A 355 -14.44 -21.93 -7.02
N GLY A 356 -14.73 -22.92 -6.17
CA GLY A 356 -14.10 -23.11 -4.87
C GLY A 356 -12.60 -23.34 -4.98
N ALA A 357 -12.17 -24.21 -5.91
CA ALA A 357 -10.75 -24.44 -6.19
C ALA A 357 -10.04 -23.19 -6.76
N ILE A 358 -10.72 -22.38 -7.58
CA ILE A 358 -10.22 -21.05 -7.98
C ILE A 358 -10.06 -20.14 -6.76
N GLY A 359 -10.97 -20.24 -5.80
CA GLY A 359 -10.92 -19.55 -4.51
C GLY A 359 -9.68 -19.90 -3.70
N GLU A 360 -9.53 -21.19 -3.37
CA GLU A 360 -8.37 -21.73 -2.66
C GLU A 360 -7.05 -21.39 -3.36
N GLY A 361 -7.00 -21.59 -4.68
CA GLY A 361 -5.83 -21.29 -5.47
C GLY A 361 -5.48 -19.80 -5.53
N PHE A 362 -6.48 -18.91 -5.47
CA PHE A 362 -6.26 -17.47 -5.36
C PHE A 362 -5.72 -17.11 -3.98
N GLY A 363 -6.28 -17.68 -2.90
CA GLY A 363 -5.78 -17.50 -1.53
C GLY A 363 -4.30 -17.86 -1.41
N ASP A 364 -3.91 -19.05 -1.88
CA ASP A 364 -2.52 -19.52 -1.88
C ASP A 364 -1.59 -18.61 -2.69
N TYR A 365 -2.01 -18.22 -3.89
CA TYR A 365 -1.25 -17.26 -4.70
C TYR A 365 -1.11 -15.90 -4.00
N TRP A 366 -2.18 -15.43 -3.38
CA TRP A 366 -2.22 -14.13 -2.72
C TRP A 366 -1.33 -14.11 -1.48
N ALA A 367 -1.28 -15.21 -0.72
CA ALA A 367 -0.33 -15.39 0.36
C ALA A 367 1.12 -15.30 -0.14
N VAL A 368 1.48 -16.13 -1.12
CA VAL A 368 2.84 -16.18 -1.68
C VAL A 368 3.26 -14.84 -2.29
N THR A 369 2.38 -14.17 -3.03
CA THR A 369 2.72 -12.90 -3.69
C THR A 369 3.01 -11.78 -2.68
N ASN A 370 2.28 -11.74 -1.56
CA ASN A 370 2.56 -10.79 -0.48
C ASN A 370 3.84 -11.15 0.31
N SER A 371 4.24 -12.42 0.33
CA SER A 371 5.52 -12.89 0.89
C SER A 371 6.76 -12.48 0.07
N VAL A 372 6.64 -12.32 -1.26
CA VAL A 372 7.77 -11.96 -2.17
C VAL A 372 8.64 -10.79 -1.68
N PRO A 373 8.09 -9.61 -1.33
CA PRO A 373 8.89 -8.46 -0.90
C PRO A 373 9.59 -8.64 0.46
N VAL A 374 9.14 -9.57 1.29
CA VAL A 374 9.57 -9.70 2.70
C VAL A 374 10.38 -10.96 2.99
N SER A 375 10.28 -11.99 2.16
CA SER A 375 10.94 -13.30 2.32
C SER A 375 12.41 -13.35 1.90
N LYS A 376 12.90 -12.32 1.18
CA LYS A 376 14.25 -12.29 0.56
C LYS A 376 14.52 -13.49 -0.36
N GLY A 377 13.47 -14.08 -0.94
CA GLY A 377 13.58 -15.20 -1.87
C GLY A 377 13.75 -16.58 -1.22
N PHE A 378 13.53 -16.69 0.10
CA PHE A 378 13.50 -17.98 0.77
C PHE A 378 12.20 -18.71 0.44
N ASN A 379 12.31 -19.93 -0.12
CA ASN A 379 11.21 -20.88 -0.41
C ASN A 379 9.90 -20.28 -0.96
N LEU A 380 9.98 -19.24 -1.81
CA LEU A 380 8.83 -18.44 -2.24
C LEU A 380 7.53 -19.19 -2.59
N PRO A 381 7.55 -20.32 -3.33
CA PRO A 381 6.32 -20.99 -3.74
C PRO A 381 5.60 -21.76 -2.63
N CYS A 382 6.21 -21.87 -1.45
CA CYS A 382 5.63 -22.53 -0.29
C CYS A 382 4.57 -21.65 0.37
N VAL A 383 3.53 -22.29 0.87
CA VAL A 383 2.41 -21.64 1.54
C VAL A 383 2.39 -22.09 3.00
N MET A 384 2.36 -21.12 3.92
CA MET A 384 2.15 -21.30 5.36
C MET A 384 3.29 -22.10 6.02
N ASP A 385 4.55 -21.76 5.70
CA ASP A 385 5.71 -22.54 6.17
C ASP A 385 5.79 -22.63 7.70
N TRP A 386 5.38 -21.58 8.44
CA TRP A 386 5.43 -21.58 9.90
C TRP A 386 4.35 -22.45 10.50
N ASP A 387 3.12 -22.25 10.05
CA ASP A 387 1.97 -23.04 10.48
C ASP A 387 2.19 -24.55 10.25
N ALA A 388 2.69 -24.90 9.06
CA ALA A 388 2.98 -26.26 8.65
C ALA A 388 4.02 -27.00 9.53
N THR A 389 4.82 -26.29 10.33
CA THR A 389 5.78 -26.93 11.26
C THR A 389 5.08 -27.82 12.30
N SER A 390 3.79 -27.61 12.57
CA SER A 390 3.03 -28.37 13.56
C SER A 390 2.56 -29.74 13.06
N TYR A 391 2.38 -29.93 11.75
CA TYR A 391 1.75 -31.13 11.19
C TYR A 391 2.50 -31.77 10.01
N THR A 392 3.55 -31.14 9.49
CA THR A 392 4.44 -31.76 8.49
C THR A 392 5.69 -32.36 9.13
N SER A 393 6.24 -33.42 8.51
CA SER A 393 7.39 -34.17 9.06
C SER A 393 8.68 -34.04 8.27
N ASP A 394 8.61 -33.52 7.04
CA ASP A 394 9.73 -33.31 6.14
C ASP A 394 9.96 -31.81 5.88
N GLU A 395 11.19 -31.45 5.54
CA GLU A 395 11.57 -30.08 5.17
C GLU A 395 11.70 -29.94 3.64
N PRO A 396 11.31 -28.78 3.05
CA PRO A 396 10.73 -27.62 3.74
C PRO A 396 9.31 -27.87 4.24
N HIS A 397 8.95 -27.21 5.35
CA HIS A 397 7.59 -27.25 5.88
C HIS A 397 6.69 -26.40 5.00
N CYS A 398 5.68 -27.01 4.37
CA CYS A 398 4.71 -26.34 3.50
C CYS A 398 3.35 -27.00 3.68
N LEU A 399 2.28 -26.21 3.84
CA LEU A 399 0.94 -26.77 3.74
C LEU A 399 0.67 -27.20 2.29
N ARG A 400 0.93 -26.29 1.35
CA ARG A 400 0.82 -26.50 -0.11
C ARG A 400 1.94 -25.77 -0.84
N ARG A 401 2.06 -26.02 -2.15
CA ARG A 401 3.04 -25.36 -3.01
C ARG A 401 2.43 -24.89 -4.32
N THR A 402 2.83 -23.69 -4.75
CA THR A 402 2.40 -23.07 -6.01
C THR A 402 3.29 -23.43 -7.21
N ASP A 403 4.17 -24.43 -7.08
CA ASP A 403 5.13 -24.85 -8.12
C ASP A 403 5.22 -26.37 -8.35
N THR A 404 4.18 -27.13 -7.96
CA THR A 404 4.17 -28.60 -8.02
C THR A 404 4.15 -29.18 -9.44
N GLY A 405 3.66 -28.43 -10.42
CA GLY A 405 3.43 -28.97 -11.76
C GLY A 405 2.03 -29.56 -11.98
N LYS A 406 1.14 -29.53 -10.97
CA LYS A 406 -0.22 -30.08 -11.06
C LYS A 406 -0.97 -29.53 -12.27
N THR A 407 -1.80 -30.36 -12.89
CA THR A 407 -2.60 -30.06 -14.07
C THR A 407 -4.03 -30.55 -13.87
N THR A 408 -4.95 -30.21 -14.79
CA THR A 408 -6.33 -30.73 -14.74
C THR A 408 -6.45 -32.26 -14.85
N ASP A 409 -5.37 -32.99 -15.15
CA ASP A 409 -5.37 -34.47 -15.09
C ASP A 409 -5.30 -34.99 -13.64
N ASP A 410 -4.91 -34.13 -12.70
CA ASP A 410 -4.70 -34.45 -11.29
C ASP A 410 -5.96 -34.16 -10.43
N ILE A 411 -7.03 -33.64 -11.05
CA ILE A 411 -8.27 -33.26 -10.36
C ILE A 411 -8.89 -34.45 -9.62
N ASP A 412 -9.23 -34.25 -8.35
CA ASP A 412 -9.86 -35.29 -7.51
C ASP A 412 -11.16 -34.86 -6.82
N GLY A 413 -11.58 -33.60 -6.96
CA GLY A 413 -12.82 -33.06 -6.40
C GLY A 413 -12.71 -32.66 -4.94
N GLU A 414 -11.52 -32.21 -4.54
CA GLU A 414 -11.25 -31.52 -3.28
C GLU A 414 -10.67 -30.12 -3.59
N VAL A 415 -11.38 -29.07 -3.18
CA VAL A 415 -11.07 -27.70 -3.60
C VAL A 415 -9.66 -27.22 -3.25
N HIS A 416 -9.07 -27.66 -2.13
CA HIS A 416 -7.72 -27.24 -1.75
C HIS A 416 -6.66 -27.96 -2.61
N ASP A 417 -6.82 -29.25 -2.88
CA ASP A 417 -5.94 -30.04 -3.74
C ASP A 417 -6.03 -29.62 -5.21
N ASP A 418 -7.26 -29.42 -5.71
CA ASP A 418 -7.55 -28.93 -7.06
C ASP A 418 -7.10 -27.47 -7.25
N GLY A 419 -7.18 -26.67 -6.18
CA GLY A 419 -6.78 -25.26 -6.16
C GLY A 419 -5.29 -25.03 -6.44
N GLU A 420 -4.43 -26.02 -6.14
CA GLU A 420 -3.00 -25.98 -6.49
C GLU A 420 -2.76 -25.88 -8.01
N ILE A 421 -3.68 -26.39 -8.84
CA ILE A 421 -3.60 -26.24 -10.31
C ILE A 421 -3.73 -24.76 -10.68
N TRP A 422 -4.67 -24.07 -10.04
CA TRP A 422 -4.94 -22.65 -10.28
C TRP A 422 -3.82 -21.78 -9.71
N SER A 423 -3.42 -21.99 -8.45
CA SER A 423 -2.34 -21.22 -7.82
C SER A 423 -1.02 -21.36 -8.57
N ASN A 424 -0.70 -22.55 -9.09
CA ASN A 424 0.47 -22.74 -9.93
C ASN A 424 0.38 -21.97 -11.25
N ALA A 425 -0.80 -21.88 -11.89
CA ALA A 425 -0.97 -21.04 -13.08
C ALA A 425 -0.69 -19.57 -12.77
N LEU A 426 -1.23 -19.06 -11.65
CA LEU A 426 -1.05 -17.68 -11.21
C LEU A 426 0.42 -17.39 -10.88
N TRP A 427 1.10 -18.32 -10.25
CA TRP A 427 2.54 -18.23 -9.99
C TRP A 427 3.37 -18.16 -11.28
N ASP A 428 3.08 -19.02 -12.27
CA ASP A 428 3.74 -19.00 -13.58
C ASP A 428 3.50 -17.65 -14.31
N ILE A 429 2.29 -17.08 -14.19
CA ILE A 429 1.96 -15.75 -14.71
C ILE A 429 2.82 -14.67 -14.03
N GLN A 430 2.98 -14.74 -12.72
CA GLN A 430 3.83 -13.82 -11.96
C GLN A 430 5.29 -13.91 -12.38
N GLN A 431 5.83 -15.12 -12.55
CA GLN A 431 7.19 -15.31 -13.03
C GLN A 431 7.38 -14.75 -14.46
N GLY A 432 6.36 -14.89 -15.32
CA GLY A 432 6.40 -14.41 -16.70
C GLY A 432 6.24 -12.89 -16.87
N LEU A 433 5.43 -12.23 -16.03
CA LEU A 433 5.09 -10.81 -16.15
C LEU A 433 5.80 -9.91 -15.13
N GLY A 434 6.27 -10.49 -14.02
CA GLY A 434 6.75 -9.82 -12.83
C GLY A 434 5.62 -9.43 -11.87
N LEU A 435 5.95 -9.45 -10.57
CA LEU A 435 5.06 -9.22 -9.41
C LEU A 435 3.94 -8.20 -9.66
N THR A 436 4.29 -6.92 -9.79
CA THR A 436 3.30 -5.82 -9.88
C THR A 436 2.36 -5.95 -11.09
N LYS A 437 2.84 -6.45 -12.23
CA LYS A 437 1.98 -6.59 -13.42
C LYS A 437 1.02 -7.75 -13.27
N ALA A 438 1.49 -8.86 -12.71
CA ALA A 438 0.68 -10.05 -12.49
C ALA A 438 -0.37 -9.81 -11.42
N ASP A 439 -0.02 -9.27 -10.25
CA ASP A 439 -1.03 -9.00 -9.20
C ASP A 439 -2.12 -8.06 -9.69
N LYS A 440 -1.73 -6.99 -10.41
CA LYS A 440 -2.70 -6.08 -11.03
C LYS A 440 -3.60 -6.79 -12.04
N LEU A 441 -3.02 -7.67 -12.86
CA LEU A 441 -3.77 -8.43 -13.85
C LEU A 441 -4.76 -9.40 -13.18
N ILE A 442 -4.30 -10.15 -12.18
CA ILE A 442 -5.08 -11.21 -11.55
C ILE A 442 -6.26 -10.59 -10.80
N LEU A 443 -6.04 -9.50 -10.05
CA LEU A 443 -7.14 -8.74 -9.45
C LEU A 443 -8.12 -8.17 -10.50
N GLU A 444 -7.61 -7.58 -11.59
CA GLU A 444 -8.48 -7.07 -12.67
C GLU A 444 -9.31 -8.18 -13.32
N ALA A 445 -8.72 -9.38 -13.48
CA ALA A 445 -9.38 -10.52 -14.10
C ALA A 445 -10.59 -10.99 -13.28
N THR A 446 -10.50 -10.97 -11.94
CA THR A 446 -11.57 -11.40 -11.04
C THR A 446 -12.89 -10.64 -11.29
N PHE A 447 -12.85 -9.37 -11.68
CA PHE A 447 -14.06 -8.59 -12.03
C PHE A 447 -14.85 -9.13 -13.22
N PHE A 448 -14.28 -10.05 -14.01
CA PHE A 448 -14.94 -10.66 -15.16
C PHE A 448 -15.50 -12.06 -14.86
N TYR A 449 -15.24 -12.62 -13.68
CA TYR A 449 -15.67 -13.97 -13.35
C TYR A 449 -17.16 -14.03 -13.02
N ASP A 450 -17.79 -15.14 -13.43
CA ASP A 450 -19.08 -15.53 -12.90
C ASP A 450 -18.91 -16.20 -11.52
N PRO A 451 -19.90 -16.13 -10.61
CA PRO A 451 -19.82 -16.74 -9.28
C PRO A 451 -19.54 -18.25 -9.30
N ASP A 452 -20.01 -18.95 -10.35
CA ASP A 452 -19.85 -20.39 -10.59
C ASP A 452 -18.84 -20.71 -11.71
N THR A 453 -17.91 -19.79 -11.99
CA THR A 453 -16.98 -19.90 -13.13
C THR A 453 -16.17 -21.20 -13.12
N SER A 454 -15.94 -21.74 -14.31
CA SER A 454 -15.03 -22.88 -14.53
C SER A 454 -13.58 -22.41 -14.67
N PHE A 455 -12.60 -23.29 -14.44
CA PHE A 455 -11.19 -23.01 -14.70
C PHE A 455 -10.96 -22.47 -16.11
N ALA A 456 -11.59 -23.09 -17.11
CA ALA A 456 -11.42 -22.70 -18.50
C ALA A 456 -12.02 -21.32 -18.82
N ALA A 457 -13.13 -20.95 -18.17
CA ALA A 457 -13.76 -19.64 -18.33
C ALA A 457 -12.94 -18.55 -17.65
N ALA A 458 -12.61 -18.73 -16.35
CA ALA A 458 -11.76 -17.80 -15.61
C ALA A 458 -10.41 -17.57 -16.32
N ALA A 459 -9.76 -18.61 -16.82
CA ALA A 459 -8.51 -18.48 -17.58
C ALA A 459 -8.67 -17.66 -18.87
N GLN A 460 -9.80 -17.79 -19.58
CA GLN A 460 -10.07 -16.98 -20.77
C GLN A 460 -10.24 -15.50 -20.41
N ASP A 461 -10.93 -15.22 -19.30
CA ASP A 461 -11.10 -13.86 -18.79
C ASP A 461 -9.76 -13.26 -18.34
N THR A 462 -8.90 -14.02 -17.65
CA THR A 462 -7.55 -13.56 -17.30
C THR A 462 -6.70 -13.27 -18.54
N VAL A 463 -6.76 -14.12 -19.58
CA VAL A 463 -6.07 -13.86 -20.86
C VAL A 463 -6.59 -12.60 -21.54
N GLN A 464 -7.91 -12.40 -21.52
CA GLN A 464 -8.56 -11.23 -22.09
C GLN A 464 -8.18 -9.94 -21.32
N ALA A 465 -8.16 -9.98 -19.99
CA ALA A 465 -7.69 -8.88 -19.15
C ALA A 465 -6.21 -8.54 -19.43
N ALA A 466 -5.35 -9.56 -19.57
CA ALA A 466 -3.94 -9.37 -19.91
C ALA A 466 -3.77 -8.69 -21.27
N ARG A 467 -4.59 -9.07 -22.24
CA ARG A 467 -4.62 -8.45 -23.57
C ARG A 467 -5.03 -6.97 -23.51
N LEU A 468 -6.02 -6.64 -22.67
CA LEU A 468 -6.52 -5.27 -22.52
C LEU A 468 -5.51 -4.37 -21.79
N LEU A 469 -4.93 -4.85 -20.69
CA LEU A 469 -4.01 -4.07 -19.87
C LEU A 469 -2.63 -3.92 -20.52
N TYR A 470 -2.10 -5.00 -21.11
CA TYR A 470 -0.68 -5.09 -21.47
C TYR A 470 -0.42 -5.56 -22.91
N GLY A 471 -1.48 -5.85 -23.68
CA GLY A 471 -1.38 -6.23 -25.08
C GLY A 471 -1.07 -7.70 -25.33
N LYS A 472 -0.90 -8.03 -26.62
CA LYS A 472 -0.84 -9.43 -27.11
C LYS A 472 0.29 -10.27 -26.50
N ALA A 473 1.45 -9.66 -26.23
CA ALA A 473 2.58 -10.42 -25.69
C ALA A 473 2.30 -10.93 -24.27
N ALA A 474 1.75 -10.08 -23.39
CA ALA A 474 1.37 -10.49 -22.04
C ALA A 474 0.24 -11.52 -22.06
N ALA A 475 -0.77 -11.33 -22.92
CA ALA A 475 -1.83 -12.31 -23.11
C ALA A 475 -1.30 -13.68 -23.54
N GLN A 476 -0.24 -13.73 -24.37
CA GLN A 476 0.41 -14.98 -24.74
C GLN A 476 1.10 -15.62 -23.53
N THR A 477 1.87 -14.86 -22.74
CA THR A 477 2.49 -15.37 -21.51
C THR A 477 1.45 -16.02 -20.57
N VAL A 478 0.30 -15.35 -20.40
CA VAL A 478 -0.81 -15.85 -19.55
C VAL A 478 -1.45 -17.10 -20.17
N THR A 479 -1.67 -17.09 -21.48
CA THR A 479 -2.17 -18.26 -22.20
C THR A 479 -1.25 -19.47 -22.03
N ASP A 480 0.07 -19.25 -22.11
CA ASP A 480 1.07 -20.31 -21.99
C ASP A 480 1.08 -20.90 -20.58
N ALA A 481 0.93 -20.08 -19.53
CA ALA A 481 0.80 -20.55 -18.15
C ALA A 481 -0.42 -21.46 -17.96
N PHE A 482 -1.61 -21.04 -18.41
CA PHE A 482 -2.81 -21.87 -18.32
C PHE A 482 -2.75 -23.14 -19.19
N LYS A 483 -2.11 -23.09 -20.36
CA LYS A 483 -1.85 -24.28 -21.18
C LYS A 483 -0.91 -25.26 -20.50
N ALA A 484 0.10 -24.77 -19.79
CA ALA A 484 1.01 -25.62 -19.03
C ALA A 484 0.27 -26.41 -17.95
N ARG A 485 -0.84 -25.88 -17.42
CA ARG A 485 -1.74 -26.56 -16.46
C ARG A 485 -2.86 -27.38 -17.11
N LYS A 486 -2.93 -27.41 -18.46
CA LYS A 486 -4.02 -28.00 -19.25
C LYS A 486 -5.41 -27.37 -19.04
N ILE A 487 -5.48 -26.22 -18.39
CA ILE A 487 -6.72 -25.43 -18.24
C ILE A 487 -7.19 -24.92 -19.62
N LEU A 488 -6.25 -24.46 -20.46
CA LEU A 488 -6.51 -24.07 -21.84
C LEU A 488 -5.86 -25.03 -22.84
N LYS A 489 -6.47 -25.14 -24.03
CA LYS A 489 -5.99 -25.97 -25.16
C LYS A 489 -4.98 -25.24 -26.02
#